data_AF-A0A4R4QD72-F1
#
_entry.id   AF-A0A4R4QD72-F1
#
_cell.length_a   1.000
_cell.length_b   1.000
_cell.length_c   1.000
_cell.angle_alpha   90.00
_cell.angle_beta   90.00
_cell.angle_gamma   90.00
#
_symmetry.space_group_name_H-M   'P 1'
#
loop_
_entity.id
_entity.type
_entity.pdbx_description
1 polymer ?
#
loop_
_entity_poly.entity_id
_entity_poly.type
_entity_poly.pdbx_seq_one_letter_code
_entity_poly.pdbx_strand_id
1 'polypeptide(L)'
;MRFPDPVTVLRQTTADAYGNPGSGPHVPVGEAAGFLTGDAVFLPAGADVQRGDRLAIRADTYDVEGDPRRLRSPSREVMTRVSVRLRRR
;
A
#
# COMPACT_ATOMS: atom_id res chain seq x y z
N MET A 1 -2.69 -10.05 -19.30
CA MET A 1 -2.81 -9.05 -18.23
C MET A 1 -3.38 -9.77 -17.01
N ARG A 2 -2.66 -9.79 -15.88
CA ARG A 2 -3.22 -10.35 -14.64
C ARG A 2 -4.25 -9.32 -14.15
N PHE A 3 -5.50 -9.75 -13.96
CA PHE A 3 -6.58 -8.91 -13.41
C PHE A 3 -6.10 -8.17 -12.15
N PRO A 4 -6.65 -6.97 -11.85
CA PRO A 4 -6.21 -6.24 -10.67
C PRO A 4 -6.40 -7.11 -9.44
N ASP A 5 -5.34 -7.21 -8.64
CA ASP A 5 -5.37 -7.94 -7.39
C ASP A 5 -6.03 -7.09 -6.29
N PRO A 6 -6.78 -7.71 -5.38
CA PRO A 6 -7.22 -7.02 -4.18
C PRO A 6 -5.99 -6.65 -3.34
N VAL A 7 -5.87 -5.36 -3.03
CA VAL A 7 -4.82 -4.78 -2.20
C VAL A 7 -5.49 -4.22 -0.96
N THR A 8 -5.16 -4.78 0.20
CA THR A 8 -5.60 -4.26 1.49
C THR A 8 -4.50 -3.35 2.05
N VAL A 9 -4.87 -2.11 2.36
CA VAL A 9 -3.98 -1.15 3.02
C VAL A 9 -4.05 -1.38 4.52
N LEU A 10 -2.90 -1.63 5.13
CA LEU A 10 -2.75 -1.80 6.57
C LEU A 10 -1.98 -0.60 7.12
N ARG A 11 -2.59 0.13 8.05
CA ARG A 11 -1.98 1.31 8.68
C ARG A 11 -1.55 0.99 10.10
N GLN A 12 -0.39 1.50 10.48
CA GLN A 12 0.11 1.33 11.84
C GLN A 12 -0.77 2.11 12.83
N THR A 13 -1.20 1.47 13.91
CA THR A 13 -1.91 2.16 14.99
C THR A 13 -0.95 2.95 15.87
N THR A 14 -1.50 3.89 16.64
CA THR A 14 -0.74 4.89 17.40
C THR A 14 0.15 4.31 18.47
N ALA A 15 -0.30 3.35 19.29
CA ALA A 15 0.52 2.76 20.34
C ALA A 15 0.41 1.24 20.36
N ASP A 16 1.48 0.57 20.80
CA ASP A 16 1.42 -0.84 21.17
C ASP A 16 0.74 -1.06 22.53
N ALA A 17 0.64 -2.32 22.95
CA ALA A 17 0.06 -2.69 24.25
C ALA A 17 0.82 -2.10 25.47
N TYR A 18 2.01 -1.54 25.26
CA TYR A 18 2.86 -0.94 26.29
C TYR A 18 2.87 0.59 26.22
N GLY A 19 2.08 1.20 25.32
CA GLY A 19 2.00 2.64 25.16
C GLY A 19 3.12 3.24 24.30
N ASN A 20 3.93 2.43 23.62
CA ASN A 20 5.00 2.93 22.76
C ASN A 20 4.38 3.52 21.47
N PRO A 21 4.54 4.84 21.24
CA PRO A 21 3.97 5.46 20.05
C PRO A 21 4.66 4.95 18.79
N GLY A 22 3.89 4.71 17.72
CA GLY A 22 4.40 4.19 16.45
C GLY A 22 4.87 2.73 16.50
N SER A 23 4.43 1.97 17.51
CA SER A 23 4.72 0.53 17.64
C SER A 23 3.46 -0.35 17.58
N GLY A 24 2.29 0.27 17.40
CA GLY A 24 1.02 -0.44 17.34
C GLY A 24 0.92 -1.43 16.17
N PRO A 25 0.00 -2.41 16.23
CA PRO A 25 -0.25 -3.31 15.12
C PRO A 25 -0.67 -2.57 13.84
N HIS A 26 -0.37 -3.15 12.68
CA HIS A 26 -0.93 -2.69 11.42
C HIS A 26 -2.34 -3.26 11.25
N VAL A 27 -3.34 -2.40 11.06
CA VAL A 27 -4.75 -2.77 10.91
C VAL A 27 -5.29 -2.37 9.53
N PRO A 28 -6.24 -3.12 8.94
CA PRO A 28 -6.86 -2.75 7.68
C PRO A 28 -7.57 -1.39 7.76
N VAL A 29 -7.28 -0.49 6.83
CA VAL A 29 -7.94 0.83 6.72
C VAL A 29 -8.66 1.04 5.39
N GLY A 30 -8.39 0.20 4.39
CA GLY A 30 -9.04 0.28 3.10
C GLY A 30 -8.64 -0.85 2.17
N GLU A 31 -9.44 -1.03 1.12
CA GLU A 31 -9.19 -1.99 0.06
C GLU A 31 -9.27 -1.28 -1.30
N ALA A 32 -8.39 -1.68 -2.22
CA ALA A 32 -8.38 -1.18 -3.57
C ALA A 32 -7.93 -2.28 -4.55
N ALA A 33 -8.42 -2.19 -5.77
CA ALA A 33 -7.96 -3.02 -6.87
C ALA A 33 -6.66 -2.44 -7.44
N GLY A 34 -5.57 -3.22 -7.47
CA GLY A 34 -4.26 -2.72 -7.88
C GLY A 34 -3.40 -3.73 -8.63
N PHE A 35 -2.28 -3.23 -9.16
CA PHE A 35 -1.31 -4.03 -9.91
C PHE A 35 0.05 -3.94 -9.25
N LEU A 36 0.59 -5.08 -8.83
CA LEU A 36 2.00 -5.20 -8.42
C LEU A 36 2.87 -5.42 -9.66
N THR A 37 3.89 -4.61 -9.84
CA THR A 37 4.89 -4.75 -10.91
C THR A 37 6.26 -4.43 -10.33
N GLY A 38 7.10 -5.45 -10.18
CA GLY A 38 8.41 -5.31 -9.58
C GLY A 38 8.32 -4.81 -8.14
N ASP A 39 8.90 -3.65 -7.89
CA ASP A 39 8.97 -2.93 -6.62
C ASP A 39 7.90 -1.84 -6.49
N ALA A 40 6.85 -1.85 -7.33
CA ALA A 40 5.82 -0.85 -7.32
C ALA A 40 4.40 -1.44 -7.40
N VAL A 41 3.48 -0.83 -6.66
CA VAL A 41 2.04 -1.09 -6.74
C VAL A 41 1.35 0.11 -7.36
N PHE A 42 0.51 -0.14 -8.36
CA PHE A 42 -0.32 0.86 -9.01
C PHE A 42 -1.75 0.72 -8.50
N LEU A 43 -2.27 1.81 -7.94
CA LEU A 43 -3.59 1.91 -7.33
C LEU A 43 -4.42 3.01 -8.00
N PRO A 44 -5.74 3.05 -7.80
CA PRO A 44 -6.58 4.16 -8.23
C PRO A 44 -6.12 5.48 -7.59
N ALA A 45 -6.39 6.61 -8.25
CA ALA A 45 -5.98 7.94 -7.78
C ALA A 45 -6.47 8.30 -6.36
N GLY A 46 -7.57 7.69 -5.91
CA GLY A 46 -8.18 7.92 -4.60
C GLY A 46 -7.71 6.95 -3.50
N ALA A 47 -6.76 6.06 -3.77
CA ALA A 47 -6.24 5.14 -2.76
C ALA A 47 -5.50 5.92 -1.66
N ASP A 48 -5.96 5.80 -0.41
CA ASP A 48 -5.30 6.34 0.77
C ASP A 48 -4.18 5.38 1.21
N VAL A 49 -3.02 5.55 0.59
CA VAL A 49 -1.78 4.87 0.98
C VAL A 49 -0.76 5.92 1.36
N GLN A 50 0.02 5.66 2.40
CA GLN A 50 1.03 6.56 2.94
C GLN A 50 2.33 5.81 3.21
N ARG A 51 3.44 6.54 3.31
CA ARG A 51 4.72 5.96 3.71
C ARG A 51 4.59 5.34 5.11
N GLY A 52 5.06 4.10 5.27
CA GLY A 52 4.97 3.35 6.53
C GLY A 52 3.71 2.48 6.65
N ASP A 53 2.75 2.62 5.74
CA ASP A 53 1.69 1.64 5.57
C ASP A 53 2.28 0.30 5.06
N ARG A 54 1.50 -0.76 5.20
CA ARG A 54 1.75 -2.06 4.56
C ARG A 54 0.65 -2.38 3.58
N LEU A 55 1.00 -3.06 2.50
CA LEU A 55 0.04 -3.57 1.52
C LEU A 55 0.00 -5.08 1.60
N ALA A 56 -1.17 -5.64 1.91
CA ALA A 56 -1.42 -7.07 1.79
C ALA A 56 -1.98 -7.35 0.39
N ILE A 57 -1.27 -8.18 -0.37
CA ILE A 57 -1.64 -8.55 -1.74
C ILE A 57 -1.58 -10.06 -1.82
N ARG A 58 -2.76 -10.70 -1.88
CA ARG A 58 -2.90 -12.16 -1.75
C ARG A 58 -2.29 -12.68 -0.45
N ALA A 59 -1.28 -13.55 -0.53
CA ALA A 59 -0.60 -14.15 0.63
C ALA A 59 0.60 -13.33 1.12
N ASP A 60 1.03 -12.32 0.35
CA ASP A 60 2.25 -11.57 0.63
C ASP A 60 1.92 -10.22 1.27
N THR A 61 2.83 -9.75 2.13
CA THR A 61 2.78 -8.41 2.71
C THR A 61 3.98 -7.61 2.23
N TYR A 62 3.74 -6.36 1.86
CA TYR A 62 4.77 -5.45 1.39
C TYR A 62 4.79 -4.20 2.27
N ASP A 63 5.98 -3.73 2.62
CA ASP A 63 6.17 -2.45 3.31
C ASP A 63 6.23 -1.32 2.26
N VAL A 64 5.50 -0.22 2.49
CA VAL A 64 5.52 0.95 1.60
C VAL A 64 6.79 1.76 1.84
N GLU A 65 7.65 1.80 0.83
CA GLU A 65 8.91 2.51 0.85
C GLU A 65 8.80 3.84 0.07
N GLY A 66 8.70 4.94 0.82
CA GLY A 66 8.61 6.28 0.26
C GLY A 66 7.18 6.76 0.00
N ASP A 67 7.08 8.01 -0.47
CA ASP A 67 5.80 8.66 -0.64
C ASP A 67 5.09 8.23 -1.93
N PRO A 68 3.78 7.96 -1.89
CA PRO A 68 2.99 7.66 -3.07
C PRO A 68 3.06 8.79 -4.10
N ARG A 69 3.15 8.45 -5.37
CA ARG A 69 3.23 9.39 -6.48
C ARG A 69 2.02 9.28 -7.38
N ARG A 70 1.40 10.42 -7.70
CA ARG A 70 0.35 10.44 -8.73
C ARG A 70 0.99 10.39 -10.12
N LEU A 71 0.52 9.46 -10.93
CA LEU A 71 0.85 9.32 -12.33
C LEU A 71 -0.36 9.70 -13.17
N ARG A 72 -0.11 10.35 -14.31
CA ARG A 72 -1.14 10.68 -15.27
C ARG A 72 -0.77 10.07 -16.61
N SER A 73 -1.67 9.28 -17.19
CA SER A 73 -1.50 8.72 -18.52
C SER A 73 -1.76 9.78 -19.60
N PRO A 74 -1.30 9.56 -20.84
CA PRO A 74 -1.70 10.36 -22.00
C PRO A 74 -3.23 10.38 -22.23
N SER A 75 -3.93 9.32 -21.85
CA SER A 75 -5.40 9.22 -21.89
C SER A 75 -6.10 9.97 -20.73
N ARG A 76 -5.36 10.75 -19.93
CA ARG A 76 -5.82 11.51 -18.75
C ARG A 76 -6.27 10.66 -17.55
N GLU A 77 -6.02 9.36 -17.59
CA GLU A 77 -6.24 8.48 -16.45
C GLU A 77 -5.20 8.81 -15.35
N VAL A 78 -5.64 8.81 -14.09
CA VAL A 78 -4.76 9.09 -12.95
C VAL A 78 -4.65 7.85 -12.08
N MET A 79 -3.42 7.49 -11.74
CA MET A 79 -3.11 6.37 -10.86
C MET A 79 -2.15 6.82 -9.76
N THR A 80 -2.10 6.06 -8.68
CA THR A 80 -1.14 6.23 -7.60
C THR A 80 -0.11 5.12 -7.69
N ARG A 81 1.16 5.47 -7.92
CA ARG A 81 2.31 4.57 -7.83
C ARG A 81 2.86 4.60 -6.41
N VAL A 82 2.92 3.45 -5.78
CA VAL A 82 3.48 3.23 -4.45
C VAL A 82 4.72 2.36 -4.62
N SER A 83 5.89 2.80 -4.15
CA SER A 83 7.05 1.90 -4.13
C SER A 83 6.95 1.00 -2.89
N VAL A 84 7.23 -0.27 -3.07
CA VAL A 84 7.01 -1.31 -2.07
C VAL A 84 8.18 -2.27 -2.01
N ARG A 85 8.37 -2.86 -0.84
CA ARG A 85 9.33 -3.94 -0.63
C ARG A 85 8.65 -5.13 0.02
N LEU A 86 8.92 -6.32 -0.50
CA LEU A 86 8.40 -7.56 0.09
C LEU A 86 8.90 -7.70 1.52
N ARG A 87 7.96 -7.82 2.46
CA ARG A 87 8.25 -8.09 3.86
C ARG A 87 8.48 -9.58 4.02
N ARG A 88 9.75 -9.98 4.10
CA ARG A 88 10.11 -11.35 4.48
C ARG A 88 9.88 -11.50 5.99
N ARG A 89 9.04 -12.46 6.37
CA ARG A 89 8.86 -12.87 7.77
C ARG A 89 10.04 -13.70 8.24
#